data_AF-A0A942WPJ0-F1
#
_entry.id   AF-A0A942WPJ0-F1
#
_cell.length_a   1.000
_cell.length_b   1.000
_cell.length_c   1.000
_cell.angle_alpha   90.00
_cell.angle_beta   90.00
_cell.angle_gamma   90.00
#
_symmetry.space_group_name_H-M   'P 1'
#
loop_
_entity.id
_entity.type
_entity.pdbx_description
1 polymer ?
#
loop_
_entity_poly.entity_id
_entity_poly.type
_entity_poly.pdbx_seq_one_letter_code
_entity_poly.pdbx_strand_id
1 'polypeptide(L)'
;MSSRTYWKNREEEQRKKNIKDEAEYAKEIEKIYANMMDEIQKEINGFYTRYAKAEGITIAEAKKRVSKMDIDAYSRKAEQYVKDKDFSKEANEEMRLYNAAMKINRLEMLKANIGMHLVGGFDELQKYFDQILTEKTLEEFERQAGILGKSIQNNAKMAHAIANASFHNAKYSDRIWMYQDMLKAELSKLLQTGLIQGKNPRVLAKHLTKLFGVSRENAE
;
A
#
# COMPACT_ATOMS: atom_id res chain seq x y z
N MET A 1 -25.25 40.83 22.20
CA MET A 1 -25.58 39.83 21.16
C MET A 1 -26.71 38.94 21.66
N SER A 2 -27.64 38.51 20.79
CA SER A 2 -28.65 37.52 21.18
C SER A 2 -28.01 36.14 21.40
N SER A 3 -28.58 35.31 22.27
CA SER A 3 -28.13 33.92 22.49
C SER A 3 -28.04 33.13 21.17
N ARG A 4 -29.02 33.32 20.27
CA ARG A 4 -29.02 32.69 18.93
C ARG A 4 -27.84 33.14 18.07
N THR A 5 -27.51 34.43 18.06
CA THR A 5 -26.39 34.97 17.28
C THR A 5 -25.05 34.48 17.83
N TYR A 6 -24.92 34.37 19.15
CA TYR A 6 -23.73 33.84 19.81
C TYR A 6 -23.47 32.38 19.41
N TRP A 7 -24.47 31.50 19.54
CA TRP A 7 -24.32 30.09 19.17
C TRP A 7 -24.06 29.89 17.68
N LYS A 8 -24.73 30.68 16.81
CA LYS A 8 -24.48 30.64 15.37
C LYS A 8 -23.02 30.98 15.02
N ASN A 9 -22.46 32.03 15.61
CA ASN A 9 -21.08 32.43 15.34
C ASN A 9 -20.08 31.37 15.83
N ARG A 10 -20.35 30.76 16.99
CA ARG A 10 -19.52 29.71 17.57
C ARG A 10 -19.49 28.43 16.72
N GLU A 11 -20.64 28.00 16.19
CA GLU A 11 -20.71 26.86 15.27
C GLU A 11 -19.98 27.15 13.95
N GLU A 12 -20.07 28.39 13.45
CA GLU A 12 -19.36 28.81 12.24
C GLU A 12 -17.83 28.82 12.43
N GLU A 13 -17.35 29.24 13.60
CA GLU A 13 -15.92 29.16 13.96
C GLU A 13 -15.45 27.70 14.08
N GLN A 14 -16.24 26.84 14.72
CA GLN A 14 -15.93 25.42 14.84
C GLN A 14 -15.88 24.74 13.46
N ARG A 15 -16.83 25.06 12.58
CA ARG A 15 -16.83 24.55 11.20
C ARG A 15 -15.56 24.93 10.45
N LYS A 16 -15.10 26.18 10.58
CA LYS A 16 -13.84 26.64 9.98
C LYS A 16 -12.62 25.92 10.54
N LYS A 17 -12.60 25.66 11.86
CA LYS A 17 -11.54 24.86 12.50
C LYS A 17 -11.54 23.44 11.91
N ASN A 18 -12.69 22.77 11.86
CA ASN A 18 -12.80 21.41 11.33
C ASN A 18 -12.31 21.31 9.87
N ILE A 19 -12.68 22.25 9.00
CA ILE A 19 -12.21 22.29 7.61
C ILE A 19 -10.68 22.41 7.54
N LYS A 20 -10.08 23.22 8.41
CA LYS A 20 -8.62 23.38 8.46
C LYS A 20 -7.95 22.09 8.93
N ASP A 21 -8.47 21.49 9.99
CA ASP A 21 -7.93 20.24 10.55
C ASP A 21 -8.04 19.09 9.54
N GLU A 22 -9.17 18.97 8.82
CA GLU A 22 -9.38 17.99 7.74
C GLU A 22 -8.31 18.12 6.63
N ALA A 23 -7.92 19.34 6.26
CA ALA A 23 -6.86 19.56 5.29
C ALA A 23 -5.47 19.16 5.81
N GLU A 24 -5.23 19.24 7.11
CA GLU A 24 -4.00 18.74 7.74
C GLU A 24 -4.01 17.20 7.79
N TYR A 25 -5.18 16.59 8.02
CA TYR A 25 -5.35 15.13 8.03
C TYR A 25 -5.08 14.51 6.67
N ALA A 26 -5.64 15.09 5.61
CA ALA A 26 -5.41 14.64 4.24
C ALA A 26 -3.91 14.65 3.89
N LYS A 27 -3.15 15.65 4.35
CA LYS A 27 -1.70 15.75 4.07
C LYS A 27 -0.89 14.63 4.74
N GLU A 28 -1.19 14.27 5.98
CA GLU A 28 -0.48 13.17 6.63
C GLU A 28 -0.86 11.82 6.01
N ILE A 29 -2.13 11.62 5.62
CA ILE A 29 -2.54 10.43 4.85
C ILE A 29 -1.77 10.35 3.53
N GLU A 30 -1.70 11.45 2.77
CA GLU A 30 -0.94 11.53 1.52
C GLU A 30 0.52 11.16 1.71
N LYS A 31 1.16 11.68 2.78
CA LYS A 31 2.55 11.40 3.11
C LYS A 31 2.79 9.92 3.44
N ILE A 32 1.90 9.27 4.19
CA ILE A 32 2.02 7.83 4.49
C ILE A 32 1.93 7.01 3.20
N TYR A 33 0.99 7.34 2.31
CA TYR A 33 0.89 6.69 1.00
C TYR A 33 2.09 6.95 0.09
N ALA A 34 2.63 8.17 0.09
CA ALA A 34 3.84 8.50 -0.66
C ALA A 34 5.05 7.71 -0.17
N ASN A 35 5.24 7.60 1.15
CA ASN A 35 6.30 6.79 1.75
C ASN A 35 6.19 5.31 1.36
N MET A 36 4.98 4.72 1.46
CA MET A 36 4.75 3.35 1.00
C MET A 36 5.09 3.16 -0.48
N MET A 37 4.67 4.10 -1.33
CA MET A 37 4.95 4.04 -2.77
C MET A 37 6.45 4.09 -3.05
N ASP A 38 7.19 4.98 -2.37
CA ASP A 38 8.62 5.13 -2.52
C ASP A 38 9.39 3.87 -2.09
N GLU A 39 9.04 3.27 -0.95
CA GLU A 39 9.66 2.03 -0.47
C GLU A 39 9.38 0.85 -1.41
N ILE A 40 8.15 0.72 -1.91
CA ILE A 40 7.81 -0.31 -2.90
C ILE A 40 8.58 -0.09 -4.21
N GLN A 41 8.71 1.16 -4.65
CA GLN A 41 9.45 1.48 -5.86
C GLN A 41 10.96 1.18 -5.68
N LYS A 42 11.51 1.41 -4.47
CA LYS A 42 12.88 1.00 -4.09
C LYS A 42 13.03 -0.53 -4.12
N GLU A 43 12.08 -1.29 -3.58
CA GLU A 43 12.12 -2.77 -3.63
C GLU A 43 12.13 -3.29 -5.08
N ILE A 44 11.24 -2.76 -5.92
CA ILE A 44 11.17 -3.11 -7.34
C ILE A 44 12.48 -2.75 -8.06
N ASN A 45 13.04 -1.56 -7.81
CA ASN A 45 14.31 -1.16 -8.40
C ASN A 45 15.48 -2.01 -7.90
N GLY A 46 15.51 -2.30 -6.60
CA GLY A 46 16.50 -3.16 -5.96
C GLY A 46 16.48 -4.58 -6.53
N PHE A 47 15.30 -5.10 -6.86
CA PHE A 47 15.15 -6.36 -7.60
C PHE A 47 15.89 -6.32 -8.94
N TYR A 48 15.65 -5.29 -9.77
CA TYR A 48 16.33 -5.15 -11.06
C TYR A 48 17.84 -4.95 -10.91
N THR A 49 18.29 -4.21 -9.90
CA THR A 49 19.72 -3.99 -9.62
C THR A 49 20.41 -5.28 -9.20
N ARG A 50 19.81 -6.07 -8.31
CA ARG A 50 20.35 -7.38 -7.89
C ARG A 50 20.41 -8.35 -9.07
N TYR A 51 19.36 -8.37 -9.91
CA TYR A 51 19.34 -9.17 -11.12
C TYR A 51 20.42 -8.73 -12.12
N ALA A 52 20.57 -7.43 -12.36
CA ALA A 52 21.60 -6.88 -13.24
C ALA A 52 23.02 -7.29 -12.80
N LYS A 53 23.31 -7.16 -11.50
CA LYS A 53 24.60 -7.52 -10.91
C LYS A 53 24.88 -9.02 -11.03
N ALA A 54 23.90 -9.87 -10.73
CA ALA A 54 24.06 -11.33 -10.79
C ALA A 54 24.33 -11.83 -12.22
N GLU A 55 23.74 -11.17 -13.22
CA GLU A 55 23.87 -11.55 -14.63
C GLU A 55 25.00 -10.80 -15.37
N GLY A 56 25.69 -9.87 -14.70
CA GLY A 56 26.74 -9.05 -15.32
C GLY A 56 26.24 -8.12 -16.43
N ILE A 57 25.00 -7.62 -16.31
CA ILE A 57 24.36 -6.77 -17.33
C ILE A 57 23.99 -5.40 -16.78
N THR A 58 23.65 -4.47 -17.67
CA THR A 58 23.12 -3.16 -17.25
C THR A 58 21.71 -3.28 -16.66
N ILE A 59 21.31 -2.31 -15.84
CA ILE A 59 19.93 -2.23 -15.32
C ILE A 59 18.90 -2.11 -16.45
N ALA A 60 19.25 -1.41 -17.54
CA ALA A 60 18.40 -1.31 -18.73
C ALA A 60 18.20 -2.68 -19.39
N GLU A 61 19.26 -3.47 -19.50
CA GLU A 61 19.18 -4.85 -20.01
C GLU A 61 18.46 -5.77 -19.04
N ALA A 62 18.65 -5.62 -17.72
CA ALA A 62 17.90 -6.36 -16.71
C ALA A 62 16.39 -6.10 -16.84
N LYS A 63 15.99 -4.83 -16.98
CA LYS A 63 14.61 -4.41 -17.24
C LYS A 63 14.07 -4.98 -18.56
N LYS A 64 14.87 -4.96 -19.63
CA LYS A 64 14.51 -5.53 -20.95
C LYS A 64 14.45 -7.06 -20.96
N ARG A 65 15.32 -7.73 -20.21
CA ARG A 65 15.36 -9.19 -20.10
C ARG A 65 14.22 -9.71 -19.25
N VAL A 66 13.90 -9.05 -18.12
CA VAL A 66 12.68 -9.33 -17.37
C VAL A 66 11.44 -9.08 -18.23
N SER A 67 11.47 -8.04 -19.08
CA SER A 67 10.38 -7.79 -20.04
C SER A 67 10.34 -8.78 -21.22
N LYS A 68 11.39 -9.58 -21.43
CA LYS A 68 11.50 -10.58 -22.51
C LYS A 68 11.61 -12.01 -21.98
N MET A 69 11.45 -12.20 -20.67
CA MET A 69 11.91 -13.38 -19.94
C MET A 69 11.09 -14.65 -20.21
N ASP A 70 10.15 -14.59 -21.15
CA ASP A 70 9.44 -15.75 -21.70
C ASP A 70 10.23 -16.50 -22.78
N ILE A 71 11.31 -15.96 -23.38
CA ILE A 71 11.89 -16.58 -24.60
C ILE A 71 13.40 -16.88 -24.51
N ASP A 72 14.24 -16.01 -23.93
CA ASP A 72 15.69 -16.07 -24.21
C ASP A 72 16.52 -16.92 -23.21
N ALA A 73 16.06 -17.10 -21.98
CA ALA A 73 16.74 -17.98 -21.00
C ALA A 73 16.50 -19.47 -21.31
N TYR A 74 15.37 -19.77 -21.98
CA TYR A 74 15.05 -21.06 -22.57
C TYR A 74 16.05 -21.40 -23.68
N SER A 75 16.36 -20.45 -24.57
CA SER A 75 17.24 -20.67 -25.72
C SER A 75 18.68 -21.07 -25.35
N ARG A 76 19.29 -20.44 -24.34
CA ARG A 76 20.70 -20.70 -23.97
C ARG A 76 20.94 -22.03 -23.25
N LYS A 77 19.96 -22.52 -22.49
CA LYS A 77 20.07 -23.82 -21.79
C LYS A 77 19.52 -24.96 -22.65
N ALA A 78 18.51 -24.69 -23.50
CA ALA A 78 18.13 -25.58 -24.60
C ALA A 78 19.30 -25.80 -25.57
N GLU A 79 20.12 -24.78 -25.86
CA GLU A 79 21.37 -24.94 -26.63
C GLU A 79 22.35 -25.93 -25.98
N GLN A 80 22.48 -25.95 -24.65
CA GLN A 80 23.31 -26.93 -23.93
C GLN A 80 22.71 -28.35 -23.97
N TYR A 81 21.41 -28.51 -23.75
CA TYR A 81 20.73 -29.81 -23.87
C TYR A 81 20.75 -30.37 -25.31
N VAL A 82 20.63 -29.49 -26.32
CA VAL A 82 20.82 -29.83 -27.74
C VAL A 82 22.25 -30.29 -28.02
N LYS A 83 23.23 -29.67 -27.36
CA LYS A 83 24.65 -30.03 -27.46
C LYS A 83 24.96 -31.39 -26.82
N ASP A 84 24.31 -31.70 -25.71
CA ASP A 84 24.47 -32.95 -24.96
C ASP A 84 23.53 -34.08 -25.43
N LYS A 85 22.64 -33.78 -26.40
CA LYS A 85 21.63 -34.67 -27.02
C LYS A 85 20.61 -35.31 -26.05
N ASP A 86 20.38 -34.71 -24.89
CA ASP A 86 19.34 -35.17 -23.96
C ASP A 86 18.02 -34.46 -24.30
N PHE A 87 17.13 -35.17 -25.00
CA PHE A 87 15.82 -34.68 -25.44
C PHE A 87 14.66 -35.43 -24.79
N SER A 88 14.88 -36.03 -23.62
CA SER A 88 13.81 -36.72 -22.88
C SER A 88 12.67 -35.75 -22.53
N LYS A 89 11.44 -36.26 -22.45
CA LYS A 89 10.28 -35.45 -22.01
C LYS A 89 10.46 -34.98 -20.57
N GLU A 90 11.12 -35.81 -19.79
CA GLU A 90 11.45 -35.63 -18.38
C GLU A 90 12.46 -34.49 -18.20
N ALA A 91 13.55 -34.45 -18.96
CA ALA A 91 14.50 -33.34 -18.92
C ALA A 91 13.86 -32.00 -19.32
N ASN A 92 12.95 -32.02 -20.31
CA ASN A 92 12.22 -30.83 -20.72
C ASN A 92 11.26 -30.31 -19.64
N GLU A 93 10.56 -31.20 -18.94
CA GLU A 93 9.63 -30.82 -17.86
C GLU A 93 10.39 -30.36 -16.60
N GLU A 94 11.48 -31.04 -16.23
CA GLU A 94 12.32 -30.67 -15.08
C GLU A 94 12.95 -29.29 -15.25
N MET A 95 13.41 -28.97 -16.46
CA MET A 95 13.93 -27.65 -16.79
C MET A 95 12.88 -26.54 -16.76
N ARG A 96 11.64 -26.87 -17.18
CA ARG A 96 10.49 -25.95 -17.08
C ARG A 96 10.15 -25.67 -15.61
N LEU A 97 10.13 -26.72 -14.79
CA LEU A 97 9.86 -26.62 -13.35
C LEU A 97 10.95 -25.83 -12.62
N TYR A 98 12.22 -26.04 -12.95
CA TYR A 98 13.34 -25.32 -12.33
C TYR A 98 13.29 -23.80 -12.62
N ASN A 99 13.01 -23.42 -13.87
CA ASN A 99 12.89 -22.01 -14.26
C ASN A 99 11.67 -21.35 -13.60
N ALA A 100 10.53 -22.05 -13.59
CA ALA A 100 9.32 -21.60 -12.91
C ALA A 100 9.58 -21.43 -11.41
N ALA A 101 10.22 -22.40 -10.74
CA ALA A 101 10.53 -22.35 -9.32
C ALA A 101 11.45 -21.19 -8.96
N MET A 102 12.51 -20.92 -9.74
CA MET A 102 13.39 -19.76 -9.48
C MET A 102 12.69 -18.41 -9.68
N LYS A 103 11.85 -18.28 -10.72
CA LYS A 103 11.05 -17.08 -10.96
C LYS A 103 10.02 -16.86 -9.85
N ILE A 104 9.33 -17.92 -9.44
CA ILE A 104 8.38 -17.92 -8.33
C ILE A 104 9.10 -17.48 -7.05
N ASN A 105 10.21 -18.11 -6.67
CA ASN A 105 10.88 -17.79 -5.41
C ASN A 105 11.34 -16.31 -5.32
N ARG A 106 11.90 -15.76 -6.40
CA ARG A 106 12.30 -14.34 -6.42
C ARG A 106 11.11 -13.38 -6.43
N LEU A 107 10.03 -13.75 -7.13
CA LEU A 107 8.79 -12.97 -7.14
C LEU A 107 8.10 -13.00 -5.77
N GLU A 108 8.04 -14.16 -5.12
CA GLU A 108 7.47 -14.31 -3.78
C GLU A 108 8.29 -13.53 -2.75
N MET A 109 9.63 -13.52 -2.85
CA MET A 109 10.46 -12.66 -2.02
C MET A 109 10.17 -11.16 -2.23
N LEU A 110 10.03 -10.72 -3.49
CA LEU A 110 9.67 -9.33 -3.78
C LEU A 110 8.27 -8.97 -3.24
N LYS A 111 7.29 -9.86 -3.42
CA LYS A 111 5.94 -9.69 -2.87
C LYS A 111 5.96 -9.64 -1.34
N ALA A 112 6.79 -10.45 -0.68
CA ALA A 112 6.93 -10.45 0.77
C ALA A 112 7.49 -9.11 1.29
N ASN A 113 8.57 -8.60 0.67
CA ASN A 113 9.14 -7.31 1.02
C ASN A 113 8.13 -6.17 0.83
N ILE A 114 7.44 -6.15 -0.31
CA ILE A 114 6.38 -5.17 -0.60
C ILE A 114 5.24 -5.29 0.42
N GLY A 115 4.83 -6.52 0.75
CA GLY A 115 3.83 -6.79 1.78
C GLY A 115 4.21 -6.21 3.14
N MET A 116 5.48 -6.27 3.51
CA MET A 116 5.97 -5.67 4.76
C MET A 116 5.82 -4.14 4.77
N HIS A 117 6.18 -3.47 3.66
CA HIS A 117 6.00 -2.02 3.51
C HIS A 117 4.53 -1.60 3.57
N LEU A 118 3.64 -2.39 2.97
CA LEU A 118 2.19 -2.17 3.08
C LEU A 118 1.70 -2.32 4.52
N VAL A 119 2.08 -3.40 5.21
CA VAL A 119 1.69 -3.61 6.61
C VAL A 119 2.16 -2.45 7.48
N GLY A 120 3.40 -1.99 7.28
CA GLY A 120 3.95 -0.85 8.01
C GLY A 120 3.16 0.45 7.80
N GLY A 121 2.87 0.82 6.55
CA GLY A 121 2.12 2.05 6.28
C GLY A 121 0.65 1.97 6.69
N PHE A 122 -0.01 0.80 6.60
CA PHE A 122 -1.38 0.64 7.08
C PHE A 122 -1.48 0.59 8.61
N ASP A 123 -0.45 0.09 9.31
CA ASP A 123 -0.32 0.24 10.77
C ASP A 123 -0.13 1.71 11.17
N GLU A 124 0.69 2.47 10.44
CA GLU A 124 0.84 3.92 10.64
C GLU A 124 -0.49 4.67 10.43
N LEU A 125 -1.23 4.34 9.36
CA LEU A 125 -2.58 4.87 9.13
C LEU A 125 -3.51 4.53 10.30
N GLN A 126 -3.57 3.27 10.74
CA GLN A 126 -4.46 2.89 11.84
C GLN A 126 -4.16 3.68 13.12
N LYS A 127 -2.88 3.85 13.48
CA LYS A 127 -2.47 4.64 14.65
C LYS A 127 -2.85 6.11 14.50
N TYR A 128 -2.66 6.67 13.32
CA TYR A 128 -3.02 8.06 13.03
C TYR A 128 -4.52 8.29 13.17
N PHE A 129 -5.34 7.41 12.60
CA PHE A 129 -6.80 7.46 12.74
C PHE A 129 -7.26 7.24 14.19
N ASP A 130 -6.65 6.30 14.93
CA ASP A 130 -6.97 6.09 16.35
C ASP A 130 -6.75 7.35 17.17
N GLN A 131 -5.60 8.00 16.96
CA GLN A 131 -5.26 9.26 17.62
C GLN A 131 -6.28 10.36 17.27
N ILE A 132 -6.48 10.64 15.98
CA ILE A 132 -7.36 11.75 15.56
C ILE A 132 -8.80 11.54 15.98
N LEU A 133 -9.34 10.34 15.79
CA LEU A 133 -10.73 10.06 16.13
C LEU A 133 -10.95 10.15 17.64
N THR A 134 -9.97 9.69 18.43
CA THR A 134 -10.03 9.81 19.90
C THR A 134 -9.92 11.26 20.34
N GLU A 135 -8.96 12.02 19.82
CA GLU A 135 -8.78 13.45 20.11
C GLU A 135 -10.02 14.26 19.72
N LYS A 136 -10.57 14.05 18.53
CA LYS A 136 -11.81 14.71 18.08
C LYS A 136 -13.01 14.39 18.96
N THR A 137 -13.11 13.15 19.43
CA THR A 137 -14.18 12.76 20.35
C THR A 137 -14.02 13.44 21.71
N LEU A 138 -12.79 13.62 22.19
CA LEU A 138 -12.50 14.38 23.41
C LEU A 138 -12.83 15.88 23.24
N GLU A 139 -12.40 16.50 22.14
CA GLU A 139 -12.74 17.90 21.82
C GLU A 139 -14.26 18.10 21.80
N GLU A 140 -14.99 17.15 21.22
CA GLU A 140 -16.46 17.23 21.15
C GLU A 140 -17.11 17.06 22.52
N PHE A 141 -16.57 16.20 23.40
CA PHE A 141 -17.03 16.12 24.78
C PHE A 141 -16.79 17.41 25.56
N GLU A 142 -15.64 18.05 25.42
CA GLU A 142 -15.34 19.34 26.04
C GLU A 142 -16.32 20.42 25.57
N ARG A 143 -16.57 20.45 24.26
CA ARG A 143 -17.51 21.38 23.63
C ARG A 143 -18.93 21.19 24.18
N GLN A 144 -19.42 19.95 24.20
CA GLN A 144 -20.77 19.64 24.70
C GLN A 144 -20.90 19.90 26.20
N ALA A 145 -19.87 19.60 27.00
CA ALA A 145 -19.86 19.93 28.42
C ALA A 145 -19.93 21.44 28.65
N GLY A 146 -19.20 22.23 27.85
CA GLY A 146 -19.25 23.70 27.87
C GLY A 146 -20.60 24.29 27.42
N ILE A 147 -21.36 23.56 26.60
CA ILE A 147 -22.74 23.93 26.20
C ILE A 147 -23.74 23.58 27.30
N LEU A 148 -23.60 22.40 27.91
CA LEU A 148 -24.56 21.84 28.86
C LEU A 148 -24.28 22.23 30.32
N GLY A 149 -23.18 22.94 30.60
CA GLY A 149 -22.78 23.33 31.95
C GLY A 149 -22.41 22.14 32.85
N LYS A 150 -21.99 21.02 32.27
CA LYS A 150 -21.65 19.78 32.99
C LYS A 150 -20.15 19.71 33.27
N SER A 151 -19.74 19.03 34.35
CA SER A 151 -18.33 18.74 34.61
C SER A 151 -17.82 17.61 33.72
N ILE A 152 -16.56 17.73 33.28
CA ILE A 152 -15.88 16.73 32.46
C ILE A 152 -15.30 15.67 33.40
N GLN A 153 -15.85 14.45 33.35
CA GLN A 153 -15.23 13.28 33.98
C GLN A 153 -14.14 12.71 33.04
N ASN A 154 -13.29 11.81 33.53
CA ASN A 154 -12.23 11.20 32.72
C ASN A 154 -12.81 10.40 31.53
N ASN A 155 -12.94 11.08 30.38
CA ASN A 155 -13.65 10.58 29.21
C ASN A 155 -12.76 9.84 28.22
N ALA A 156 -11.45 9.71 28.46
CA ALA A 156 -10.51 9.11 27.51
C ALA A 156 -10.91 7.70 27.08
N LYS A 157 -11.31 6.84 28.03
CA LYS A 157 -11.81 5.49 27.73
C LYS A 157 -13.08 5.49 26.90
N MET A 158 -13.99 6.43 27.17
CA MET A 158 -15.25 6.55 26.44
C MET A 158 -15.04 7.11 25.03
N ALA A 159 -14.13 8.08 24.89
CA ALA A 159 -13.74 8.64 23.60
C ALA A 159 -13.12 7.57 22.70
N HIS A 160 -12.17 6.81 23.22
CA HIS A 160 -11.57 5.69 22.49
C HIS A 160 -12.61 4.62 22.13
N ALA A 161 -13.57 4.32 23.01
CA ALA A 161 -14.63 3.36 22.74
C ALA A 161 -15.60 3.84 21.63
N ILE A 162 -15.92 5.14 21.59
CA ILE A 162 -16.74 5.74 20.53
C ILE A 162 -15.98 5.77 19.20
N ALA A 163 -14.71 6.19 19.21
CA ALA A 163 -13.86 6.18 18.02
C ALA A 163 -13.76 4.79 17.38
N ASN A 164 -13.70 3.74 18.22
CA ASN A 164 -13.62 2.34 17.81
C ASN A 164 -14.99 1.65 17.68
N ALA A 165 -16.09 2.40 17.75
CA ALA A 165 -17.42 1.85 17.56
C ALA A 165 -17.66 1.47 16.09
N SER A 166 -18.58 0.52 15.87
CA SER A 166 -18.99 0.17 14.52
C SER A 166 -19.77 1.33 13.89
N PHE A 167 -19.34 1.75 12.71
CA PHE A 167 -20.05 2.70 11.87
C PHE A 167 -20.36 2.01 10.55
N HIS A 168 -21.59 2.07 10.04
CA HIS A 168 -21.99 1.29 8.84
C HIS A 168 -21.47 -0.16 8.82
N ASN A 169 -21.66 -0.89 9.94
CA ASN A 169 -21.30 -2.30 10.13
C ASN A 169 -19.80 -2.64 10.19
N ALA A 170 -18.90 -1.66 10.29
CA ALA A 170 -17.47 -1.90 10.46
C ALA A 170 -16.78 -0.80 11.27
N LYS A 171 -15.70 -1.13 11.97
CA LYS A 171 -14.81 -0.11 12.55
C LYS A 171 -14.00 0.56 11.45
N TYR A 172 -13.39 1.70 11.74
CA TYR A 172 -12.47 2.33 10.80
C TYR A 172 -11.24 1.43 10.56
N SER A 173 -10.72 0.76 11.60
CA SER A 173 -9.59 -0.16 11.51
C SER A 173 -9.88 -1.33 10.57
N ASP A 174 -11.09 -1.91 10.63
CA ASP A 174 -11.51 -2.98 9.73
C ASP A 174 -11.43 -2.53 8.25
N ARG A 175 -11.82 -1.29 7.95
CA ARG A 175 -11.74 -0.72 6.59
C ARG A 175 -10.30 -0.49 6.15
N ILE A 176 -9.44 -0.01 7.04
CA ILE A 176 -8.01 0.18 6.77
C ILE A 176 -7.39 -1.14 6.32
N TRP A 177 -7.59 -2.22 7.07
CA TRP A 177 -7.05 -3.53 6.70
C TRP A 177 -7.69 -4.15 5.46
N MET A 178 -8.99 -3.94 5.25
CA MET A 178 -9.65 -4.32 3.99
C MET A 178 -8.97 -3.66 2.78
N TYR A 179 -8.68 -2.35 2.85
CA TYR A 179 -7.99 -1.65 1.77
C TYR A 179 -6.53 -2.11 1.60
N GLN A 180 -5.85 -2.46 2.70
CA GLN A 180 -4.52 -3.07 2.64
C GLN A 180 -4.56 -4.35 1.81
N ASP A 181 -5.51 -5.24 2.08
CA ASP A 181 -5.66 -6.51 1.38
C ASP A 181 -5.97 -6.31 -0.10
N MET A 182 -6.86 -5.38 -0.42
CA MET A 182 -7.18 -5.01 -1.81
C MET A 182 -5.94 -4.49 -2.55
N LEU A 183 -5.20 -3.56 -1.95
CA LEU A 183 -3.98 -2.99 -2.53
C LEU A 183 -2.91 -4.07 -2.73
N LYS A 184 -2.71 -4.95 -1.75
CA LYS A 184 -1.78 -6.08 -1.83
C LYS A 184 -2.16 -7.06 -2.95
N ALA A 185 -3.45 -7.36 -3.11
CA ALA A 185 -3.93 -8.25 -4.17
C ALA A 185 -3.67 -7.65 -5.57
N GLU A 186 -4.02 -6.38 -5.77
CA GLU A 186 -3.77 -5.68 -7.03
C GLU A 186 -2.27 -5.54 -7.33
N LEU A 187 -1.44 -5.26 -6.31
CA LEU A 187 0.01 -5.25 -6.45
C LEU A 187 0.57 -6.61 -6.84
N SER A 188 0.10 -7.69 -6.20
CA SER A 188 0.51 -9.06 -6.54
C SER A 188 0.19 -9.39 -7.99
N LYS A 189 -1.01 -9.03 -8.46
CA LYS A 189 -1.43 -9.20 -9.86
C LYS A 189 -0.57 -8.37 -10.81
N LEU A 190 -0.28 -7.13 -10.44
CA LEU A 190 0.54 -6.20 -11.21
C LEU A 190 1.99 -6.69 -11.33
N LEU A 191 2.59 -7.19 -10.24
CA LEU A 191 3.93 -7.78 -10.24
C LEU A 191 3.98 -9.07 -11.04
N GLN A 192 2.98 -9.95 -10.91
CA GLN A 192 2.87 -11.16 -11.74
C GLN A 192 2.79 -10.79 -13.22
N THR A 193 1.90 -9.88 -13.60
CA THR A 193 1.74 -9.43 -14.98
C THR A 193 3.01 -8.74 -15.50
N GLY A 194 3.65 -7.91 -14.68
CA GLY A 194 4.86 -7.17 -15.04
C GLY A 194 6.09 -8.05 -15.21
N LEU A 195 6.31 -8.95 -14.26
CA LEU A 195 7.54 -9.74 -14.15
C LEU A 195 7.45 -11.10 -14.85
N ILE A 196 6.28 -11.73 -14.86
CA ILE A 196 6.08 -13.03 -15.52
C ILE A 196 5.81 -12.80 -17.01
N GLN A 197 4.85 -11.94 -17.36
CA GLN A 197 4.46 -11.71 -18.77
C GLN A 197 5.36 -10.68 -19.49
N GLY A 198 6.41 -10.21 -18.82
CA GLY A 198 7.39 -9.31 -19.40
C GLY A 198 6.87 -7.93 -19.82
N LYS A 199 5.89 -7.34 -19.11
CA LYS A 199 5.41 -6.01 -19.49
C LYS A 199 6.47 -4.93 -19.24
N ASN A 200 6.43 -3.88 -20.05
CA ASN A 200 7.37 -2.77 -19.97
C ASN A 200 7.37 -2.14 -18.56
N PRO A 201 8.53 -1.98 -17.90
CA PRO A 201 8.62 -1.40 -16.55
C PRO A 201 8.01 0.01 -16.41
N ARG A 202 7.94 0.79 -17.49
CA ARG A 202 7.25 2.10 -17.47
C ARG A 202 5.72 1.95 -17.32
N VAL A 203 5.14 0.91 -17.91
CA VAL A 203 3.71 0.59 -17.77
C VAL A 203 3.45 0.15 -16.33
N LEU A 204 4.35 -0.65 -15.76
CA LEU A 204 4.28 -1.08 -14.37
C LEU A 204 4.27 0.12 -13.41
N ALA A 205 5.21 1.05 -13.58
CA ALA A 205 5.31 2.25 -12.76
C ALA A 205 4.05 3.13 -12.87
N LYS A 206 3.51 3.34 -14.08
CA LYS A 206 2.27 4.11 -14.27
C LYS A 206 1.07 3.47 -13.57
N HIS A 207 0.94 2.15 -13.66
CA HIS A 207 -0.14 1.44 -12.97
C HIS A 207 0.04 1.47 -11.45
N LEU A 208 1.29 1.38 -10.96
CA LEU A 208 1.60 1.52 -9.53
C LEU A 208 1.14 2.87 -8.99
N THR A 209 1.52 3.97 -9.66
CA THR A 209 1.07 5.32 -9.26
C THR A 209 -0.44 5.46 -9.26
N LYS A 210 -1.12 4.93 -10.30
CA LYS A 210 -2.58 4.97 -10.36
C LYS A 210 -3.23 4.19 -9.22
N LEU A 211 -2.71 3.00 -8.91
CA LEU A 211 -3.22 2.14 -7.86
C LEU A 211 -3.10 2.80 -6.47
N PHE A 212 -1.93 3.40 -6.20
CA PHE A 212 -1.71 4.18 -4.97
C PHE A 212 -2.60 5.42 -4.91
N GLY A 213 -2.80 6.11 -6.03
CA GLY A 213 -3.72 7.24 -6.11
C GLY A 213 -5.15 6.88 -5.72
N VAL A 214 -5.69 5.77 -6.26
CA VAL A 214 -7.03 5.28 -5.92
C VAL A 214 -7.11 4.83 -4.45
N SER A 215 -6.08 4.14 -3.94
CA SER A 215 -6.08 3.71 -2.53
C SER A 215 -6.07 4.91 -1.57
N ARG A 216 -5.32 5.96 -1.90
CA ARG A 216 -5.30 7.21 -1.13
C ARG A 216 -6.66 7.90 -1.17
N GLU A 217 -7.26 8.05 -2.35
CA GLU A 217 -8.60 8.65 -2.49
C GLU A 217 -9.67 7.89 -1.71
N ASN A 218 -9.55 6.57 -1.55
CA ASN A 218 -10.48 5.77 -0.73
C ASN A 218 -10.26 5.93 0.79
N ALA A 219 -9.12 6.49 1.20
CA ALA A 219 -8.76 6.73 2.60
C ALA A 219 -9.05 8.17 3.06
N GLU A 220 -9.24 9.09 2.11
CA GLU A 220 -9.72 10.47 2.32
C GLU A 220 -11.26 10.51 2.39
#